data_AF-A0A842CP86-F1
#
_entry.id   AF-A0A842CP86-F1
#
_cell.length_a   1.000
_cell.length_b   1.000
_cell.length_c   1.000
_cell.angle_alpha   90.00
_cell.angle_beta   90.00
_cell.angle_gamma   90.00
#
_symmetry.space_group_name_H-M   'P 1'
#
loop_
_entity.id
_entity.type
_entity.pdbx_description
1 polymer ?
#
loop_
_entity_poly.entity_id
_entity_poly.type
_entity_poly.pdbx_seq_one_letter_code
_entity_poly.pdbx_strand_id
1 'polypeptide(L)'
;MDYFNIPSDNGLNMMSINWSLFNILVVIFLYLLTFKNIEARTILKEKNKKDIVNALLKECYTNINSNLESLQPIKQQLKGDNINAAINIAFPNDNLIQDLIIEGLLTKEELMNYLSIKTSFKETVTFLGFSGLKEIGEDTQANMEEIYNNNKITLEIQVNSASKQLNQ
;
A
#
# COMPACT_ATOMS: atom_id res chain seq x y z
N MET A 1 -49.44 22.90 -45.78
CA MET A 1 -48.16 23.12 -45.08
C MET A 1 -47.86 21.88 -44.25
N ASP A 2 -48.01 20.69 -44.82
CA ASP A 2 -47.15 20.01 -45.82
C ASP A 2 -46.18 19.09 -45.09
N TYR A 3 -46.61 17.84 -45.15
CA TYR A 3 -45.99 16.64 -44.64
C TYR A 3 -44.56 16.52 -45.16
N PHE A 4 -43.64 16.16 -44.25
CA PHE A 4 -42.32 15.65 -44.58
C PHE A 4 -42.45 14.31 -45.34
N ASN A 5 -42.78 14.39 -46.63
CA ASN A 5 -42.66 13.29 -47.58
C ASN A 5 -41.24 13.31 -48.14
N ILE A 6 -40.33 12.62 -47.45
CA ILE A 6 -39.04 12.24 -48.02
C ILE A 6 -39.32 11.01 -48.91
N PRO A 7 -39.01 11.06 -50.21
CA PRO A 7 -39.23 9.92 -51.09
C PRO A 7 -38.22 8.80 -50.76
N SER A 8 -38.74 7.62 -50.46
CA SER A 8 -37.97 6.41 -50.22
C SER A 8 -37.53 5.78 -51.55
N ASP A 9 -36.38 6.20 -52.07
CA ASP A 9 -35.77 5.59 -53.27
C ASP A 9 -35.02 4.28 -52.96
N ASN A 10 -35.07 3.82 -51.71
CA ASN A 10 -34.67 2.48 -51.29
C ASN A 10 -35.88 1.85 -50.60
N GLY A 11 -36.47 0.82 -51.23
CA GLY A 11 -37.69 0.12 -50.81
C GLY A 11 -37.58 -0.63 -49.48
N LEU A 12 -37.28 0.06 -48.38
CA LEU A 12 -37.47 -0.42 -47.03
C LEU A 12 -38.75 0.21 -46.50
N ASN A 13 -39.81 -0.59 -46.56
CA ASN A 13 -41.12 -0.28 -46.01
C ASN A 13 -40.98 -0.02 -44.50
N MET A 14 -40.89 1.24 -44.08
CA MET A 14 -40.84 1.65 -42.66
C MET A 14 -42.23 1.57 -42.00
N MET A 15 -42.98 0.49 -42.25
CA MET A 15 -44.27 0.25 -41.62
C MET A 15 -44.14 -0.96 -40.70
N SER A 16 -44.32 -0.72 -39.39
CA SER A 16 -44.34 -1.67 -38.25
C SER A 16 -43.08 -1.80 -37.36
N ILE A 17 -42.21 -0.79 -37.26
CA ILE A 17 -41.30 -0.74 -36.10
C ILE A 17 -42.15 -0.46 -34.85
N ASN A 18 -42.23 -1.44 -33.94
CA ASN A 18 -42.84 -1.25 -32.64
C ASN A 18 -41.94 -0.30 -31.83
N TRP A 19 -42.25 1.00 -31.87
CA TRP A 19 -41.53 2.06 -31.18
C TRP A 19 -41.38 1.81 -29.67
N SER A 20 -42.29 1.03 -29.05
CA SER A 20 -42.16 0.59 -27.67
C SER A 20 -40.97 -0.38 -27.49
N LEU A 21 -40.81 -1.36 -28.40
CA LEU A 21 -39.66 -2.26 -28.39
C LEU A 21 -38.35 -1.50 -28.65
N PHE A 22 -38.35 -0.52 -29.55
CA PHE A 22 -37.18 0.32 -29.80
C PHE A 22 -36.78 1.13 -28.56
N ASN A 23 -37.75 1.75 -27.87
CA ASN A 23 -37.50 2.48 -26.63
C ASN A 23 -36.95 1.57 -25.53
N ILE A 24 -37.50 0.37 -25.37
CA ILE A 24 -36.98 -0.63 -24.42
C ILE A 24 -35.52 -1.00 -24.77
N LEU A 25 -35.21 -1.18 -26.06
CA LEU A 25 -33.87 -1.52 -26.52
C LEU A 25 -32.88 -0.37 -26.26
N VAL A 26 -33.28 0.87 -26.49
CA VAL A 26 -32.47 2.06 -26.17
C VAL A 26 -32.20 2.16 -24.66
N VAL A 27 -33.19 1.91 -23.82
CA VAL A 27 -33.03 1.92 -22.35
C VAL A 27 -32.06 0.82 -21.90
N ILE A 28 -32.19 -0.40 -22.44
CA ILE A 28 -31.26 -1.50 -22.14
C ILE A 28 -29.84 -1.15 -22.58
N PHE A 29 -29.68 -0.54 -23.77
CA PHE A 29 -28.37 -0.16 -24.28
C PHE A 29 -27.72 0.93 -23.41
N LEU A 30 -28.48 1.96 -23.01
CA LEU A 30 -28.01 3.00 -22.08
C LEU A 30 -27.63 2.42 -20.72
N TYR A 31 -28.40 1.46 -20.21
CA TYR A 31 -28.08 0.76 -18.97
C TYR A 31 -26.75 0.02 -19.07
N LEU A 32 -26.52 -0.75 -20.15
CA LEU A 32 -25.27 -1.48 -20.36
C LEU A 32 -24.07 -0.54 -20.50
N LEU A 33 -24.22 0.58 -21.22
CA LEU A 33 -23.16 1.59 -21.34
C LEU A 33 -22.83 2.22 -19.99
N THR A 34 -23.85 2.58 -19.22
CA THR A 34 -23.68 3.19 -17.89
C THR A 34 -23.03 2.20 -16.92
N PHE A 35 -23.50 0.96 -16.91
CA PHE A 35 -22.93 -0.12 -16.11
C PHE A 35 -21.45 -0.33 -16.42
N LYS A 36 -21.10 -0.48 -17.70
CA LYS A 36 -19.71 -0.67 -18.14
C LYS A 36 -18.82 0.50 -17.73
N ASN A 37 -19.33 1.73 -17.82
CA ASN A 37 -18.58 2.92 -17.44
C ASN A 37 -18.34 3.01 -15.92
N ILE A 38 -19.37 2.70 -15.12
CA ILE A 38 -19.27 2.65 -13.65
C ILE A 38 -18.28 1.55 -13.23
N GLU A 39 -18.37 0.37 -13.83
CA GLU A 39 -17.50 -0.76 -13.53
C GLU A 39 -16.04 -0.43 -13.86
N ALA A 40 -15.77 0.11 -15.06
CA ALA A 40 -14.43 0.54 -15.46
C ALA A 40 -13.84 1.58 -14.49
N ARG A 41 -14.65 2.57 -14.08
CA ARG A 41 -14.23 3.59 -13.11
C ARG A 41 -13.95 2.99 -11.73
N THR A 42 -14.75 2.00 -11.31
CA THR A 42 -14.57 1.32 -10.02
C THR A 42 -13.28 0.50 -10.01
N ILE A 43 -13.02 -0.27 -11.07
CA ILE A 43 -11.77 -1.04 -11.23
C ILE A 43 -10.55 -0.11 -11.21
N LEU A 44 -10.62 1.02 -11.92
CA LEU A 44 -9.52 1.99 -11.93
C LEU A 44 -9.28 2.63 -10.55
N LYS A 45 -10.35 2.92 -9.80
CA LYS A 45 -10.25 3.45 -8.44
C LYS A 45 -9.58 2.44 -7.50
N GLU A 46 -10.00 1.18 -7.55
CA GLU A 46 -9.41 0.11 -6.72
C GLU A 46 -7.94 -0.15 -7.08
N LYS A 47 -7.59 -0.13 -8.38
CA LYS A 47 -6.20 -0.22 -8.81
C LYS A 47 -5.35 0.92 -8.26
N ASN A 48 -5.82 2.17 -8.39
CA ASN A 48 -5.09 3.33 -7.89
C ASN A 48 -4.85 3.27 -6.37
N LYS A 49 -5.84 2.82 -5.60
CA LYS A 49 -5.68 2.62 -4.16
C LYS A 49 -4.57 1.60 -3.86
N LYS A 50 -4.58 0.47 -4.56
CA LYS A 50 -3.54 -0.57 -4.41
C LYS A 50 -2.14 -0.03 -4.78
N ASP A 51 -2.03 0.74 -5.85
CA ASP A 51 -0.77 1.35 -6.26
C ASP A 51 -0.24 2.34 -5.19
N ILE A 52 -1.12 3.11 -4.55
CA ILE A 52 -0.75 4.01 -3.44
C ILE A 52 -0.28 3.22 -2.21
N VAL A 53 -0.99 2.16 -1.82
CA VAL A 53 -0.59 1.28 -0.71
C VAL A 53 0.80 0.71 -0.95
N ASN A 54 1.04 0.18 -2.16
CA ASN A 54 2.32 -0.40 -2.54
C ASN A 54 3.44 0.64 -2.52
N ALA A 55 3.18 1.86 -2.98
CA ALA A 55 4.14 2.96 -2.93
C ALA A 55 4.51 3.32 -1.48
N LEU A 56 3.53 3.40 -0.58
CA LEU A 56 3.75 3.69 0.84
C LEU A 56 4.54 2.59 1.55
N LEU A 57 4.21 1.32 1.31
CA LEU A 57 4.96 0.19 1.87
C LEU A 57 6.41 0.17 1.35
N LYS A 58 6.61 0.42 0.05
CA LYS A 58 7.93 0.48 -0.57
C LYS A 58 8.79 1.62 0.00
N GLU A 59 8.20 2.81 0.17
CA GLU A 59 8.87 3.94 0.81
C GLU A 59 9.28 3.58 2.25
N CYS A 60 8.38 2.97 3.02
CA CYS A 60 8.67 2.53 4.38
C CYS A 60 9.85 1.54 4.44
N TYR A 61 9.85 0.52 3.58
CA TYR A 61 10.92 -0.49 3.54
C TYR A 61 12.26 0.10 3.10
N THR A 62 12.23 1.02 2.13
CA THR A 62 13.44 1.76 1.70
C THR A 62 14.00 2.60 2.85
N ASN A 63 13.12 3.27 3.58
CA ASN A 63 13.49 4.12 4.70
C ASN A 63 14.09 3.30 5.86
N ILE A 64 13.57 2.10 6.14
CA ILE A 64 14.15 1.18 7.12
C ILE A 64 15.57 0.77 6.72
N ASN A 65 15.79 0.35 5.46
CA ASN A 65 17.13 -0.01 4.99
C ASN A 65 18.11 1.16 5.09
N SER A 66 17.72 2.37 4.68
CA SER A 66 18.57 3.56 4.79
C SER A 66 18.94 3.90 6.24
N ASN A 67 17.99 3.73 7.16
CA ASN A 67 18.21 3.96 8.59
C ASN A 67 19.03 2.85 9.27
N LEU A 68 19.02 1.62 8.73
CA LEU A 68 19.89 0.51 9.17
C LEU A 68 21.36 0.73 8.73
N GLU A 69 21.56 1.32 7.56
CA GLU A 69 22.89 1.70 7.05
C GLU A 69 23.46 2.90 7.82
N SER A 70 22.63 3.91 8.09
CA SER A 70 23.01 5.12 8.83
C SER A 70 22.25 5.22 10.15
N LEU A 71 22.78 4.55 11.18
CA LEU A 71 22.19 4.54 12.53
C LEU A 71 22.33 5.88 13.28
N GLN A 72 23.01 6.88 12.71
CA GLN A 72 23.28 8.18 13.34
C GLN A 72 22.02 8.89 13.85
N PRO A 73 21.00 9.16 13.02
CA PRO A 73 19.75 9.80 13.47
C PRO A 73 19.01 9.00 14.54
N ILE A 74 18.97 7.66 14.43
CA ILE A 74 18.33 6.79 15.44
C ILE A 74 19.09 6.84 16.76
N LYS A 75 20.42 6.71 16.72
CA LYS A 75 21.29 6.78 17.91
C LYS A 75 21.20 8.13 18.61
N GLN A 76 20.97 9.22 17.87
CA GLN A 76 20.77 10.55 18.48
C GLN A 76 19.45 10.63 19.26
N GLN A 77 18.35 10.06 18.76
CA GLN A 77 17.08 10.02 19.47
C GLN A 77 17.11 9.08 20.69
N LEU A 78 17.84 7.97 20.59
CA LEU A 78 18.01 7.01 21.68
C LEU A 78 18.79 7.58 22.86
N LYS A 79 19.71 8.53 22.65
CA LYS A 79 20.39 9.25 23.74
C LYS A 79 19.45 10.10 24.61
N GLY A 80 18.26 10.41 24.10
CA GLY A 80 17.21 11.12 24.83
C GLY A 80 16.09 10.21 25.36
N ASP A 81 16.31 8.89 25.41
CA ASP A 81 15.31 7.86 25.77
C ASP A 81 14.03 7.89 24.91
N ASN A 82 14.09 8.47 23.72
CA ASN A 82 12.92 8.65 22.86
C ASN A 82 12.82 7.54 21.80
N ILE A 83 12.57 6.31 22.24
CA ILE A 83 12.39 5.13 21.38
C ILE A 83 11.26 5.37 20.36
N ASN A 84 10.18 6.04 20.77
CA ASN A 84 9.05 6.32 19.89
C ASN A 84 9.43 7.27 18.74
N ALA A 85 10.27 8.30 19.00
CA ALA A 85 10.79 9.15 17.94
C ALA A 85 11.68 8.38 16.95
N ALA A 86 12.51 7.46 17.46
CA ALA A 86 13.33 6.59 16.59
C ALA A 86 12.47 5.69 15.69
N ILE A 87 11.36 5.15 16.21
CA ILE A 87 10.39 4.37 15.42
C ILE A 87 9.73 5.25 14.36
N ASN A 88 9.31 6.47 14.71
CA ASN A 88 8.65 7.38 13.76
C ASN A 88 9.56 7.83 12.61
N ILE A 89 10.88 7.88 12.82
CA ILE A 89 11.86 8.17 11.75
C ILE A 89 11.86 7.05 10.69
N ALA A 90 11.77 5.78 11.13
CA ALA A 90 11.74 4.64 10.23
C ALA A 90 10.35 4.40 9.62
N PHE A 91 9.29 4.78 10.32
CA PHE A 91 7.89 4.60 9.91
C PHE A 91 7.13 5.94 9.81
N PRO A 92 7.51 6.86 8.91
CA PRO A 92 6.92 8.21 8.84
C PRO A 92 5.44 8.21 8.46
N ASN A 93 4.98 7.19 7.74
CA ASN A 93 3.62 7.07 7.22
C ASN A 93 2.78 6.01 7.96
N ASP A 94 3.15 5.63 9.19
CA ASP A 94 2.49 4.56 9.94
C ASP A 94 0.97 4.80 10.10
N ASN A 95 0.55 6.03 10.37
CA ASN A 95 -0.87 6.37 10.49
C ASN A 95 -1.64 6.11 9.19
N LEU A 96 -1.06 6.49 8.06
CA LEU A 96 -1.67 6.26 6.74
C LEU A 96 -1.75 4.76 6.43
N ILE A 97 -0.71 4.00 6.77
CA ILE A 97 -0.72 2.54 6.60
C ILE A 97 -1.79 1.90 7.49
N GLN A 98 -1.96 2.38 8.74
CA GLN A 98 -3.02 1.91 9.64
C GLN A 98 -4.42 2.20 9.09
N ASP A 99 -4.65 3.39 8.53
CA ASP A 99 -5.93 3.72 7.88
C ASP A 99 -6.21 2.79 6.68
N LEU A 100 -5.19 2.51 5.87
CA LEU A 100 -5.30 1.60 4.73
C LEU A 100 -5.56 0.14 5.14
N ILE A 101 -5.07 -0.27 6.33
CA ILE A 101 -5.37 -1.58 6.92
C ILE A 101 -6.85 -1.66 7.31
N ILE A 102 -7.40 -0.61 7.92
CA ILE A 102 -8.81 -0.54 8.31
C ILE A 102 -9.72 -0.61 7.07
N GLU A 103 -9.31 -0.01 5.96
CA GLU A 103 -10.02 -0.08 4.68
C GLU A 103 -9.93 -1.43 3.98
N GLY A 104 -9.14 -2.39 4.50
CA GLY A 104 -9.00 -3.74 3.93
C GLY A 104 -8.22 -3.76 2.61
N LEU A 105 -7.43 -2.72 2.34
CA LEU A 105 -6.67 -2.58 1.10
C LEU A 105 -5.37 -3.39 1.09
N LEU A 106 -4.88 -3.76 2.27
CA LEU A 106 -3.76 -4.68 2.42
C LEU A 106 -4.27 -6.12 2.47
N THR A 107 -3.57 -7.00 1.79
CA THR A 107 -3.71 -8.44 1.99
C THR A 107 -3.26 -8.82 3.40
N LYS A 108 -3.75 -9.97 3.89
CA LYS A 108 -3.32 -10.52 5.18
C LYS A 108 -1.79 -10.68 5.24
N GLU A 109 -1.15 -11.08 4.14
CA GLU A 109 0.30 -11.26 4.08
C GLU A 109 1.04 -9.93 4.20
N GLU A 110 0.64 -8.91 3.44
CA GLU A 110 1.25 -7.56 3.52
C GLU A 110 1.12 -6.97 4.92
N LEU A 111 -0.03 -7.12 5.57
CA LEU A 111 -0.24 -6.70 6.95
C LEU A 111 0.70 -7.42 7.92
N MET A 112 0.77 -8.75 7.83
CA MET A 112 1.62 -9.54 8.71
C MET A 112 3.10 -9.21 8.52
N ASN A 113 3.54 -9.01 7.28
CA ASN A 113 4.90 -8.57 6.96
C ASN A 113 5.19 -7.20 7.57
N TYR A 114 4.29 -6.23 7.39
CA TYR A 114 4.44 -4.89 7.95
C TYR A 114 4.57 -4.91 9.49
N LEU A 115 3.67 -5.63 10.17
CA LEU A 115 3.69 -5.76 11.63
C LEU A 115 4.95 -6.47 12.14
N SER A 116 5.38 -7.53 11.45
CA SER A 116 6.60 -8.28 11.77
C SER A 116 7.83 -7.38 11.68
N ILE A 117 7.99 -6.67 10.55
CA ILE A 117 9.09 -5.73 10.32
C ILE A 117 9.10 -4.63 11.38
N LYS A 118 7.93 -4.04 11.70
CA LYS A 118 7.81 -3.02 12.74
C LYS A 118 8.22 -3.53 14.13
N THR A 119 7.86 -4.76 14.45
CA THR A 119 8.21 -5.41 15.71
C THR A 119 9.72 -5.65 15.79
N SER A 120 10.31 -6.28 14.76
CA SER A 120 11.75 -6.54 14.67
C SER A 120 12.57 -5.24 14.73
N PHE A 121 12.11 -4.17 14.07
CA PHE A 121 12.75 -2.86 14.14
C PHE A 121 12.69 -2.28 15.56
N LYS A 122 11.52 -2.33 16.20
CA LYS A 122 11.36 -1.87 17.59
C LYS A 122 12.28 -2.61 18.55
N GLU A 123 12.39 -3.93 18.42
CA GLU A 123 13.29 -4.75 19.23
C GLU A 123 14.75 -4.34 19.02
N THR A 124 15.16 -4.18 17.76
CA THR A 124 16.51 -3.73 17.38
C THR A 124 16.85 -2.36 17.98
N VAL A 125 15.94 -1.40 17.88
CA VAL A 125 16.13 -0.03 18.40
C VAL A 125 16.10 0.02 19.92
N THR A 126 15.20 -0.74 20.55
CA THR A 126 15.13 -0.84 22.01
C THR A 126 16.44 -1.42 22.56
N PHE A 127 16.95 -2.48 21.92
CA PHE A 127 18.22 -3.10 22.27
C PHE A 127 19.40 -2.13 22.14
N LEU A 128 19.45 -1.34 21.06
CA LEU A 128 20.45 -0.28 20.88
C LEU A 128 20.42 0.76 22.01
N GLY A 129 19.23 1.12 22.49
CA GLY A 129 19.06 2.01 23.64
C GLY A 129 19.70 1.44 24.91
N PHE A 130 19.46 0.15 25.18
CA PHE A 130 20.07 -0.55 26.33
C PHE A 130 21.59 -0.69 26.21
N SER A 131 22.13 -0.98 25.03
CA SER A 131 23.58 -1.12 24.82
C SER A 131 24.38 0.19 25.02
N GLY A 132 23.69 1.33 25.05
CA GLY A 132 24.31 2.64 25.32
C GLY A 132 24.61 2.91 26.79
N LEU A 133 24.17 2.04 27.70
CA LEU A 133 24.44 2.16 29.14
C LEU A 133 25.93 1.86 29.40
N LYS A 134 26.61 2.79 30.09
CA LYS A 134 28.08 2.83 30.25
C LYS A 134 28.67 1.75 31.16
N GLU A 135 27.86 0.89 31.79
CA GLU A 135 28.29 -0.02 32.86
C GLU A 135 28.04 -1.49 32.50
N ILE A 136 28.59 -1.94 31.37
CA ILE A 136 28.44 -3.33 30.92
C ILE A 136 29.85 -3.91 30.74
N GLY A 137 30.13 -5.07 31.36
CA GLY A 137 31.42 -5.74 31.24
C GLY A 137 31.71 -6.23 29.81
N GLU A 138 32.99 -6.35 29.44
CA GLU A 138 33.45 -6.66 28.07
C GLU A 138 32.78 -7.91 27.47
N ASP A 139 32.62 -8.98 28.26
CA ASP A 139 31.98 -10.24 27.80
C ASP A 139 30.48 -10.08 27.53
N THR A 140 29.83 -9.19 28.30
CA THR A 140 28.42 -8.85 28.09
C THR A 140 28.28 -7.91 26.88
N GLN A 141 29.26 -7.05 26.61
CA GLN A 141 29.29 -6.18 25.43
C GLN A 141 29.44 -6.98 24.13
N ALA A 142 30.30 -8.00 24.11
CA ALA A 142 30.47 -8.90 22.96
C ALA A 142 29.18 -9.68 22.64
N ASN A 143 28.55 -10.28 23.65
CA ASN A 143 27.26 -10.95 23.51
C ASN A 143 26.16 -9.99 23.02
N MET A 144 26.19 -8.73 23.47
CA MET A 144 25.23 -7.73 23.02
C MET A 144 25.42 -7.35 21.57
N GLU A 145 26.65 -7.19 21.11
CA GLU A 145 26.95 -6.89 19.71
C GLU A 145 26.54 -8.03 18.77
N GLU A 146 26.68 -9.28 19.21
CA GLU A 146 26.19 -10.45 18.47
C GLU A 146 24.67 -10.45 18.35
N ILE A 147 23.93 -10.22 19.45
CA ILE A 147 22.45 -10.14 19.44
C ILE A 147 21.99 -9.01 18.52
N TYR A 148 22.64 -7.85 18.59
CA TYR A 148 22.32 -6.72 17.72
C TYR A 148 22.51 -7.06 16.24
N ASN A 149 23.65 -7.65 15.88
CA ASN A 149 23.94 -8.03 14.50
C ASN A 149 22.96 -9.09 13.98
N ASN A 150 22.59 -10.07 14.81
CA ASN A 150 21.58 -11.07 14.46
C ASN A 150 20.21 -10.41 14.18
N ASN A 151 19.75 -9.52 15.07
CA ASN A 151 18.49 -8.79 14.88
C ASN A 151 18.51 -7.92 13.62
N LYS A 152 19.64 -7.27 13.36
CA LYS A 152 19.87 -6.47 12.14
C LYS A 152 19.73 -7.34 10.88
N ILE A 153 20.43 -8.47 10.83
CA ILE A 153 20.38 -9.40 9.69
C ILE A 153 18.97 -9.95 9.48
N THR A 154 18.28 -10.35 10.56
CA THR A 154 16.88 -10.82 10.48
C THR A 154 15.98 -9.75 9.89
N LEU A 155 16.11 -8.50 10.36
CA LEU A 155 15.32 -7.38 9.85
C LEU A 155 15.62 -7.08 8.38
N GLU A 156 16.88 -7.07 7.96
CA GLU A 156 17.26 -6.89 6.55
C GLU A 156 16.66 -7.99 5.65
N ILE A 157 16.68 -9.25 6.10
CA ILE A 157 16.07 -10.37 5.38
C ILE A 157 14.56 -10.15 5.24
N GLN A 158 13.88 -9.77 6.32
CA GLN A 158 12.43 -9.51 6.32
C GLN A 158 12.05 -8.38 5.38
N VAL A 159 12.76 -7.24 5.46
CA VAL A 159 12.52 -6.06 4.61
C VAL A 159 12.77 -6.38 3.15
N ASN A 160 13.86 -7.08 2.83
CA ASN A 160 14.19 -7.46 1.46
C ASN A 160 13.19 -8.48 0.88
N SER A 161 12.72 -9.43 1.70
CA SER A 161 11.69 -10.40 1.29
C SER A 161 10.37 -9.69 0.99
N ALA A 162 9.88 -8.85 1.90
CA ALA A 162 8.64 -8.12 1.73
C ALA A 162 8.71 -7.14 0.53
N SER A 163 9.85 -6.48 0.34
CA SER A 163 10.07 -5.59 -0.80
C SER A 163 10.05 -6.33 -2.14
N LYS A 164 10.56 -7.56 -2.21
CA LYS A 164 10.49 -8.37 -3.43
C LYS A 164 9.06 -8.79 -3.76
N GLN A 165 8.27 -9.16 -2.76
CA GLN A 165 6.87 -9.53 -2.92
C GLN A 165 6.01 -8.37 -3.46
N LEU A 166 6.30 -7.12 -3.06
CA LEU A 166 5.60 -5.93 -3.57
C LEU A 166 5.85 -5.62 -5.06
N ASN A 167 6.90 -6.19 -5.66
CA ASN A 167 7.24 -5.97 -7.07
C ASN A 167 6.80 -7.13 -7.98
N GLN A 168 6.08 -8.13 -7.46
CA GLN A 168 5.50 -9.26 -8.21
C GLN A 168 4.02 -9.01 -8.53
#